data_AF-A0A7V5R245-F1
#
_entry.id   AF-A0A7V5R245-F1
#
_cell.length_a   1.000
_cell.length_b   1.000
_cell.length_c   1.000
_cell.angle_alpha   90.00
_cell.angle_beta   90.00
_cell.angle_gamma   90.00
#
_symmetry.space_group_name_H-M   'P 1'
#
loop_
_entity.id
_entity.type
_entity.pdbx_description
1 polymer ?
#
loop_
_entity_poly.entity_id
_entity_poly.type
_entity_poly.pdbx_seq_one_letter_code
_entity_poly.pdbx_strand_id
1 'polypeptide(L)'
;MTISTLLFLGLFLSTTLGAEGKIETKKNSSLDIDTATLQEKIKTDKNLVLIDVRTPSEITLLGGSINHPNEINIPRGWLEFQIKDEVADLDTPIVVYCG
;
A
#
# COMPACT_ATOMS: atom_id res chain seq x y z
N MET A 1 13.33 -50.06 -23.50
CA MET A 1 14.00 -49.68 -22.24
C MET A 1 14.23 -48.18 -22.26
N THR A 2 13.30 -47.46 -21.62
CA THR A 2 13.35 -46.10 -21.05
C THR A 2 14.16 -45.02 -21.76
N ILE A 3 13.47 -44.24 -22.61
CA ILE A 3 13.91 -42.90 -23.03
C ILE A 3 13.33 -41.89 -22.05
N SER A 4 14.25 -41.15 -21.45
CA SER A 4 14.08 -39.96 -20.64
C SER A 4 13.40 -38.84 -21.43
N THR A 5 12.22 -38.42 -21.00
CA THR A 5 11.72 -37.06 -21.28
C THR A 5 10.83 -36.60 -20.12
N LEU A 6 11.49 -36.04 -19.10
CA LEU A 6 10.90 -35.09 -18.19
C LEU A 6 10.40 -33.89 -19.02
N LEU A 7 9.09 -33.64 -19.04
CA LEU A 7 8.59 -32.28 -19.19
C LEU A 7 7.35 -32.13 -18.31
N PHE A 8 7.62 -31.63 -17.12
CA PHE A 8 6.67 -31.05 -16.18
C PHE A 8 5.77 -30.06 -16.94
N LEU A 9 4.56 -30.47 -17.30
CA LEU A 9 3.52 -29.54 -17.75
C LEU A 9 2.89 -28.93 -16.50
N GLY A 10 3.62 -27.97 -15.93
CA GLY A 10 3.22 -27.17 -14.79
C GLY A 10 2.13 -26.18 -15.20
N LEU A 11 0.95 -26.46 -14.68
CA LEU A 11 -0.14 -25.58 -14.25
C LEU A 11 0.29 -24.12 -13.95
N PHE A 12 -0.69 -23.21 -14.08
CA PHE A 12 -0.78 -21.80 -13.61
C PHE A 12 -0.81 -20.74 -14.71
N LEU A 13 -1.98 -20.60 -15.33
CA LEU A 13 -2.40 -19.34 -15.92
C LEU A 13 -3.59 -18.81 -15.08
N SER A 14 -3.28 -18.14 -13.97
CA SER A 14 -4.24 -17.29 -13.28
C SER A 14 -4.19 -15.91 -13.92
N THR A 15 -5.15 -15.63 -14.80
CA THR A 15 -5.43 -14.26 -15.24
C THR A 15 -6.22 -13.58 -14.14
N THR A 16 -5.54 -12.84 -13.26
CA THR A 16 -6.21 -11.82 -12.44
C THR A 16 -6.37 -10.58 -13.32
N LEU A 17 -7.51 -10.52 -14.01
CA LEU A 17 -8.00 -9.29 -14.63
C LEU A 17 -8.48 -8.37 -13.48
N GLY A 18 -7.52 -7.75 -12.80
CA GLY A 18 -7.78 -6.70 -11.82
C GLY A 18 -8.30 -5.48 -12.56
N ALA A 19 -9.61 -5.24 -12.44
CA ALA A 19 -10.23 -4.01 -12.91
C ALA A 19 -9.77 -2.86 -11.98
N GLU A 20 -8.72 -2.15 -12.36
CA GLU A 20 -8.33 -0.92 -11.71
C GLU A 20 -9.34 0.17 -12.08
N GLY A 21 -10.34 0.32 -11.22
CA GLY A 21 -11.30 1.42 -11.27
C GLY A 21 -10.58 2.74 -11.05
N LYS A 22 -10.37 3.48 -12.14
CA LYS A 22 -9.81 4.82 -12.17
C LYS A 22 -10.65 5.80 -11.33
N ILE A 23 -10.16 6.18 -10.15
CA ILE A 23 -10.75 7.28 -9.36
C ILE A 23 -10.21 8.60 -9.95
N GLU A 24 -10.90 9.14 -10.95
CA GLU A 24 -10.81 10.57 -11.27
C GLU A 24 -11.86 11.32 -10.47
N THR A 25 -11.44 12.09 -9.47
CA THR A 25 -11.92 13.44 -9.12
C THR A 25 -11.64 13.77 -7.66
N LYS A 26 -10.53 14.48 -7.39
CA LYS A 26 -10.46 15.78 -6.70
C LYS A 26 -8.97 16.09 -6.48
N LYS A 27 -8.42 17.02 -7.27
CA LYS A 27 -7.03 17.49 -7.12
C LYS A 27 -7.01 18.64 -6.13
N ASN A 28 -7.13 18.31 -4.85
CA ASN A 28 -7.02 19.25 -3.74
C ASN A 28 -5.65 19.06 -3.11
N SER A 29 -4.65 19.75 -3.68
CA SER A 29 -3.35 20.09 -3.10
C SER A 29 -2.50 18.98 -2.46
N SER A 30 -2.90 17.70 -2.54
CA SER A 30 -2.07 16.56 -2.19
C SER A 30 -1.09 16.33 -3.34
N LEU A 31 0.20 16.24 -3.01
CA LEU A 31 1.22 15.83 -3.95
C LEU A 31 1.16 14.31 -4.06
N ASP A 32 0.57 13.83 -5.16
CA ASP A 32 0.66 12.41 -5.50
C ASP A 32 2.11 12.08 -5.84
N ILE A 33 2.66 11.07 -5.20
CA ILE A 33 4.01 10.57 -5.45
C ILE A 33 3.93 9.19 -6.09
N ASP A 34 4.88 8.87 -6.97
CA ASP A 34 4.98 7.54 -7.53
C ASP A 34 5.62 6.55 -6.55
N THR A 35 5.50 5.26 -6.86
CA THR A 35 6.02 4.17 -6.04
C THR A 35 7.53 4.23 -5.88
N ALA A 36 8.27 4.67 -6.90
CA ALA A 36 9.73 4.76 -6.85
C ALA A 36 10.19 5.84 -5.84
N THR A 37 9.57 7.01 -5.92
CA THR A 37 9.79 8.14 -5.00
C THR A 37 9.41 7.77 -3.57
N LEU A 38 8.30 7.04 -3.39
CA LEU A 38 7.92 6.53 -2.07
C LEU A 38 8.97 5.58 -1.50
N GLN A 39 9.47 4.64 -2.30
CA GLN A 39 10.53 3.72 -1.89
C GLN A 39 11.83 4.44 -1.52
N GLU A 40 12.18 5.52 -2.21
CA GLU A 40 13.32 6.36 -1.86
C GLU A 40 13.08 7.08 -0.52
N LYS A 41 11.91 7.71 -0.35
CA LYS A 41 11.54 8.39 0.90
C LYS A 41 11.59 7.46 2.11
N ILE A 42 11.07 6.24 1.98
CA ILE A 42 11.11 5.21 3.03
C ILE A 42 12.56 4.87 3.44
N LYS A 43 13.51 4.89 2.49
CA LYS A 43 14.92 4.59 2.77
C LYS A 43 15.66 5.79 3.37
N THR A 44 15.32 7.00 2.94
CA THR A 44 16.03 8.23 3.30
C THR A 44 15.51 8.84 4.60
N ASP A 45 14.20 8.79 4.84
CA ASP A 45 13.55 9.47 5.94
C ASP A 45 12.91 8.46 6.91
N LYS A 46 13.52 8.33 8.08
CA LYS A 46 13.03 7.44 9.15
C LYS A 46 11.88 8.04 9.95
N ASN A 47 11.61 9.33 9.80
CA ASN A 47 10.51 10.03 10.46
C ASN A 47 9.26 10.09 9.58
N LEU A 48 9.32 9.55 8.36
CA LEU A 48 8.17 9.36 7.50
C LEU A 48 7.10 8.54 8.22
N VAL A 49 5.87 9.05 8.25
CA VAL A 49 4.71 8.28 8.73
C VAL A 49 3.94 7.77 7.52
N LEU A 50 3.65 6.48 7.54
CA LEU A 50 2.86 5.81 6.52
C LEU A 50 1.49 5.48 7.08
N ILE A 51 0.45 6.00 6.44
CA ILE A 51 -0.92 5.79 6.87
C ILE A 51 -1.63 4.91 5.85
N ASP A 52 -1.97 3.70 6.28
CA ASP A 52 -2.83 2.80 5.54
C ASP A 52 -4.29 3.13 5.83
N VAL A 53 -5.04 3.58 4.82
CA VAL A 53 -6.47 3.92 4.96
C VAL A 53 -7.41 2.77 4.62
N ARG A 54 -6.88 1.57 4.35
CA ARG A 54 -7.67 0.36 4.11
C ARG A 54 -8.46 -0.03 5.36
N THR A 55 -9.61 -0.64 5.14
CA THR A 55 -10.38 -1.28 6.21
C THR A 55 -9.70 -2.56 6.69
N PRO A 56 -9.96 -3.01 7.93
CA PRO A 56 -9.44 -4.29 8.42
C PRO A 56 -9.82 -5.49 7.52
N SER A 57 -10.99 -5.42 6.88
CA SER A 57 -11.44 -6.43 5.92
C SER A 57 -10.57 -6.47 4.67
N GLU A 58 -10.21 -5.31 4.11
CA GLU A 58 -9.31 -5.21 2.95
C GLU A 58 -7.90 -5.74 3.30
N ILE A 59 -7.37 -5.39 4.47
CA ILE A 59 -6.06 -5.90 4.94
C ILE A 59 -6.09 -7.43 5.06
N THR A 60 -7.18 -7.99 5.59
CA THR A 60 -7.33 -9.44 5.76
C THR A 60 -7.46 -10.15 4.41
N LEU A 61 -8.17 -9.54 3.44
CA LEU A 61 -8.44 -10.15 2.13
C LEU A 61 -7.27 -10.02 1.15
N LEU A 62 -6.66 -8.84 1.08
CA LEU A 62 -5.56 -8.56 0.15
C LEU A 62 -4.20 -8.97 0.73
N GLY A 63 -4.10 -9.00 2.06
CA GLY A 63 -2.87 -9.30 2.77
C GLY A 63 -1.80 -8.22 2.58
N GLY A 64 -0.78 -8.30 3.42
CA GLY A 64 0.40 -7.44 3.35
C GLY A 64 0.16 -5.99 3.74
N SER A 65 1.23 -5.36 4.22
CA SER A 65 1.33 -3.91 4.42
C SER A 65 2.75 -3.47 4.06
N ILE A 66 2.94 -2.15 3.95
CA ILE A 66 4.28 -1.60 3.74
C ILE A 66 5.05 -1.76 5.05
N ASN A 67 6.11 -2.56 5.05
CA ASN A 67 6.93 -2.77 6.24
C ASN A 67 7.76 -1.51 6.55
N HIS A 68 7.26 -0.69 7.49
CA HIS A 68 7.92 0.51 7.99
C HIS A 68 7.68 0.68 9.50
N PRO A 69 8.66 1.16 10.29
CA PRO A 69 8.49 1.30 11.75
C PRO A 69 7.33 2.21 12.18
N ASN A 70 7.05 3.24 11.39
CA ASN A 70 5.97 4.21 11.64
C ASN A 70 4.78 3.98 10.68
N GLU A 71 4.48 2.73 10.37
CA GLU A 71 3.25 2.37 9.63
C GLU A 71 2.08 2.27 10.60
N ILE A 72 0.98 2.95 10.26
CA ILE A 72 -0.23 3.02 11.08
C ILE A 72 -1.42 2.76 10.17
N ASN A 73 -2.31 1.85 10.57
CA ASN A 73 -3.58 1.65 9.88
C ASN A 73 -4.68 2.51 10.52
N ILE A 74 -5.15 3.50 9.79
CA ILE A 74 -6.27 4.37 10.18
C ILE A 74 -7.29 4.36 9.04
N PRO A 75 -8.40 3.61 9.15
CA PRO A 75 -9.40 3.55 8.09
C PRO A 75 -9.88 4.95 7.72
N ARG A 76 -10.11 5.21 6.42
CA ARG A 76 -10.41 6.56 5.90
C ARG A 76 -11.44 7.36 6.72
N GLY A 77 -12.51 6.73 7.20
CA GLY A 77 -13.56 7.41 7.97
C GLY A 77 -13.19 7.78 9.41
N TRP A 78 -12.04 7.33 9.89
CA TRP A 78 -11.51 7.60 11.23
C TRP A 78 -10.28 8.53 11.19
N LEU A 79 -9.77 8.84 10.00
CA LEU A 79 -8.53 9.57 9.81
C LEU A 79 -8.57 10.95 10.48
N GLU A 80 -9.63 11.71 10.26
CA GLU A 80 -9.76 13.07 10.79
C GLU A 80 -9.87 13.12 12.32
N PHE A 81 -10.27 12.02 12.94
CA PHE A 81 -10.44 11.90 14.39
C PHE A 81 -9.19 11.39 15.07
N GLN A 82 -8.47 10.45 14.45
CA GLN A 82 -7.32 9.76 15.06
C GLN A 82 -5.97 10.37 14.68
N ILE A 83 -5.87 11.08 13.54
CA ILE A 83 -4.58 11.57 13.05
C ILE A 83 -3.83 12.46 14.04
N LYS A 84 -4.55 13.26 14.84
CA LYS A 84 -3.94 14.16 15.82
C LYS A 84 -3.35 13.43 17.03
N ASP A 85 -3.92 12.27 17.36
CA ASP A 85 -3.47 11.45 18.48
C ASP A 85 -2.24 10.62 18.08
N GLU A 86 -2.22 10.17 16.82
CA GLU A 86 -1.13 9.35 16.25
C GLU A 86 0.06 10.19 15.76
N VAL A 87 -0.20 11.36 15.17
CA VAL A 87 0.82 12.28 14.64
C VAL A 87 0.61 13.67 15.22
N ALA A 88 1.27 13.91 16.37
CA ALA A 88 1.15 15.18 17.09
C ALA A 88 1.88 16.35 16.42
N ASP A 89 2.94 16.05 15.66
CA ASP A 89 3.75 17.06 14.97
C ASP A 89 3.25 17.30 13.54
N LEU A 90 2.88 18.55 13.25
CA LEU A 90 2.35 18.98 11.95
C LEU A 90 3.42 19.04 10.86
N ASP A 91 4.70 19.12 11.24
CA ASP A 91 5.83 19.14 10.30
C ASP A 91 6.29 17.72 9.92
N THR A 92 5.70 16.69 10.51
CA THR A 92 6.02 15.29 10.19
C THR A 92 5.58 14.97 8.75
N PRO A 93 6.47 14.40 7.92
CA PRO A 93 6.10 14.00 6.57
C PRO A 93 5.16 12.79 6.63
N ILE A 94 3.95 12.95 6.07
CA ILE A 94 2.92 11.91 6.05
C ILE A 94 2.69 11.48 4.59
N VAL A 95 2.67 10.18 4.35
CA VAL A 95 2.20 9.58 3.11
C VAL A 95 1.02 8.67 3.41
N VAL A 96 -0.08 8.90 2.70
CA VAL A 96 -1.31 8.11 2.83
C VAL A 96 -1.41 7.18 1.63
N TYR A 97 -1.73 5.91 1.86
CA TYR A 97 -1.91 4.92 0.80
C TYR A 97 -3.18 4.07 1.01
N CYS A 98 -3.74 3.58 -0.10
CA CYS A 98 -4.87 2.66 -0.13
C CYS A 98 -4.54 1.45 -1.02
N GLY A 99 -5.42 0.43 -1.02
CA GLY A 99 -5.29 -0.78 -1.83
C GLY A 99 -6.28 -0.85 -2.98
#